data_AF-A0A934U7Y0-F1
#
_entry.id   AF-A0A934U7Y0-F1
#
_cell.length_a   1.000
_cell.length_b   1.000
_cell.length_c   1.000
_cell.angle_alpha   90.00
_cell.angle_beta   90.00
_cell.angle_gamma   90.00
#
_symmetry.space_group_name_H-M   'P 1'
#
loop_
_entity.id
_entity.type
_entity.pdbx_description
1 polymer ?
#
loop_
_entity_poly.entity_id
_entity_poly.type
_entity_poly.pdbx_seq_one_letter_code
_entity_poly.pdbx_strand_id
1 'polypeptide(L)'
;MTETRTFRRRRGLGFIRAVAIASVATIALALGNSGTASAALDGSAYIVDGGGNRIEAQTIDTSISFVPPLDGNPVSREFFHSGRAGFVAGDDFSGTVTLGYQIGYPATADGRVYFKWQSPDLELDLAADQDGAGIALLFTNLIPVIGMEIGASFGPGIVSVDVAEGSVTGGSGSIAIGGIQGTVTGVLGQTSIRPYVKVVSDNGDTVVAYGPIFRN
;
A
#
# COMPACT_ATOMS: atom_id res chain seq x y z
N MET A 1 -93.50 -49.87 3.00
CA MET A 1 -92.49 -50.19 1.99
C MET A 1 -91.73 -48.89 1.72
N THR A 2 -90.64 -48.66 2.47
CA THR A 2 -89.24 -48.61 1.95
C THR A 2 -89.11 -47.48 0.91
N GLU A 3 -88.26 -46.45 0.99
CA GLU A 3 -87.00 -46.19 1.70
C GLU A 3 -86.76 -44.66 1.50
N THR A 4 -86.45 -43.83 2.50
CA THR A 4 -85.08 -43.42 2.91
C THR A 4 -84.13 -43.14 1.72
N ARG A 5 -83.42 -42.02 1.57
CA ARG A 5 -82.69 -41.21 2.56
C ARG A 5 -82.07 -39.94 1.91
N THR A 6 -82.07 -38.82 2.66
CA THR A 6 -80.92 -37.90 2.94
C THR A 6 -80.42 -36.95 1.82
N PHE A 7 -79.80 -35.79 2.08
CA PHE A 7 -79.35 -35.11 3.30
C PHE A 7 -79.51 -33.59 3.15
N ARG A 8 -79.63 -32.91 4.29
CA ARG A 8 -79.95 -31.48 4.48
C ARG A 8 -78.71 -30.60 4.66
N ARG A 9 -78.91 -29.31 4.34
CA ARG A 9 -78.32 -28.07 4.91
C ARG A 9 -76.88 -27.76 4.48
N ARG A 10 -76.52 -26.50 4.21
CA ARG A 10 -76.65 -25.29 5.08
C ARG A 10 -76.90 -24.05 4.19
N ARG A 11 -78.00 -23.29 4.37
CA ARG A 11 -78.17 -22.14 5.29
C ARG A 11 -76.99 -21.16 5.32
N GLY A 12 -77.27 -19.93 4.91
CA GLY A 12 -76.64 -18.73 5.46
C GLY A 12 -76.32 -17.64 4.44
N LEU A 13 -77.34 -16.99 3.88
CA LEU A 13 -77.16 -15.65 3.31
C LEU A 13 -76.84 -14.69 4.46
N GLY A 14 -75.77 -13.91 4.33
CA GLY A 14 -75.43 -12.85 5.25
C GLY A 14 -74.41 -11.88 4.66
N PHE A 15 -74.89 -10.66 4.44
CA PHE A 15 -74.13 -9.40 4.49
C PHE A 15 -73.20 -9.00 3.33
N ILE A 16 -73.80 -8.23 2.41
CA ILE A 16 -73.42 -6.88 1.94
C ILE A 16 -72.02 -6.38 2.37
N ARG A 17 -71.23 -5.98 1.36
CA ARG A 17 -70.46 -4.71 1.22
C ARG A 17 -69.24 -4.98 0.31
N ALA A 18 -69.09 -4.24 -0.78
CA ALA A 18 -68.10 -3.15 -0.94
C ALA A 18 -67.25 -3.52 -2.19
N VAL A 19 -66.71 -2.64 -3.02
CA VAL A 19 -66.56 -1.18 -3.03
C VAL A 19 -66.18 -0.80 -4.47
N ALA A 20 -66.61 0.38 -4.90
CA ALA A 20 -66.28 0.96 -6.20
C ALA A 20 -64.79 1.37 -6.26
N ILE A 21 -64.14 1.07 -7.39
CA ILE A 21 -62.76 1.44 -7.69
C ILE A 21 -62.71 2.93 -7.99
N ALA A 22 -61.94 3.68 -7.20
CA ALA A 22 -61.53 5.05 -7.49
C ALA A 22 -60.01 5.16 -7.32
N SER A 23 -59.32 5.35 -8.44
CA SER A 23 -57.88 5.53 -8.59
C SER A 23 -57.45 6.95 -8.26
N VAL A 24 -56.58 7.14 -7.25
CA VAL A 24 -55.48 8.13 -7.22
C VAL A 24 -54.49 7.72 -6.11
N ALA A 25 -53.21 7.51 -6.43
CA ALA A 25 -52.12 7.74 -5.48
C ALA A 25 -50.86 8.16 -6.24
N THR A 26 -50.39 9.34 -5.85
CA THR A 26 -49.32 10.18 -6.39
C THR A 26 -47.93 9.53 -6.36
N ILE A 27 -47.16 9.69 -7.44
CA ILE A 27 -45.71 9.49 -7.45
C ILE A 27 -45.09 10.66 -6.68
N ALA A 28 -44.69 10.42 -5.44
CA ALA A 28 -43.80 11.30 -4.69
C ALA A 28 -42.96 10.46 -3.74
N LEU A 29 -41.76 10.06 -4.18
CA LEU A 29 -40.65 9.88 -3.28
C LEU A 29 -39.34 10.18 -4.00
N ALA A 30 -39.03 11.47 -4.08
CA ALA A 30 -37.64 11.92 -4.02
C ALA A 30 -37.21 11.80 -2.56
N LEU A 31 -36.09 11.10 -2.31
CA LEU A 31 -35.14 11.22 -1.18
C LEU A 31 -34.49 9.83 -0.99
N GLY A 32 -33.23 9.71 -1.39
CA GLY A 32 -32.49 8.46 -1.23
C GLY A 32 -31.19 8.31 -2.03
N ASN A 33 -30.81 9.29 -2.85
CA ASN A 33 -29.44 9.37 -3.37
C ASN A 33 -28.52 10.20 -2.45
N SER A 34 -28.70 10.03 -1.13
CA SER A 34 -27.57 10.23 -0.22
C SER A 34 -26.61 9.09 -0.51
N GLY A 35 -25.76 9.28 -1.52
CA GLY A 35 -24.56 8.47 -1.67
C GLY A 35 -23.75 8.69 -0.41
N THR A 36 -23.96 7.85 0.60
CA THR A 36 -22.97 7.69 1.67
C THR A 36 -21.72 7.26 0.93
N ALA A 37 -20.76 8.17 0.79
CA ALA A 37 -19.42 7.80 0.40
C ALA A 37 -18.96 6.80 1.47
N SER A 38 -19.09 5.51 1.17
CA SER A 38 -18.54 4.45 1.98
C SER A 38 -17.04 4.60 1.82
N ALA A 39 -16.37 5.24 2.78
CA ALA A 39 -14.93 5.18 2.87
C ALA A 39 -14.55 3.69 2.89
N ALA A 40 -13.73 3.26 1.94
CA ALA A 40 -13.41 1.86 1.80
C ALA A 40 -12.41 1.51 2.91
N LEU A 41 -12.82 0.58 3.79
CA LEU A 41 -11.91 -0.02 4.76
C LEU A 41 -10.98 -0.98 4.01
N ASP A 42 -9.72 -0.60 3.82
CA ASP A 42 -8.75 -1.41 3.08
C ASP A 42 -8.15 -2.54 3.93
N GLY A 43 -8.17 -2.35 5.25
CA GLY A 43 -7.55 -3.25 6.21
C GLY A 43 -7.91 -2.86 7.63
N SER A 44 -8.05 -3.87 8.50
CA SER A 44 -8.27 -3.67 9.92
C SER A 44 -7.65 -4.78 10.74
N ALA A 45 -7.29 -4.44 11.97
CA ALA A 45 -6.84 -5.38 12.98
C ALA A 45 -7.27 -4.86 14.34
N TYR A 46 -7.57 -5.77 15.27
CA TYR A 46 -7.98 -5.40 16.61
C TYR A 46 -7.32 -6.27 17.66
N ILE A 47 -7.29 -5.73 18.87
CA ILE A 47 -6.94 -6.43 20.10
C ILE A 47 -8.01 -6.15 21.15
N VAL A 48 -7.98 -6.90 22.24
CA VAL A 48 -8.77 -6.63 23.44
C VAL A 48 -7.77 -6.28 24.54
N ASP A 49 -7.94 -5.11 25.15
CA ASP A 49 -7.08 -4.61 26.22
C ASP A 49 -7.27 -5.40 27.53
N GLY A 50 -6.44 -5.11 28.54
CA GLY A 50 -6.55 -5.73 29.86
C GLY A 50 -7.86 -5.42 30.60
N GLY A 51 -8.59 -4.39 30.20
CA GLY A 51 -9.90 -3.99 30.73
C GLY A 51 -11.09 -4.63 29.98
N GLY A 52 -10.85 -5.37 28.91
CA GLY A 52 -11.88 -5.98 28.07
C GLY A 52 -12.42 -5.09 26.95
N ASN A 53 -11.85 -3.90 26.72
CA ASN A 53 -12.23 -3.03 25.61
C ASN A 53 -11.53 -3.47 24.33
N ARG A 54 -12.25 -3.39 23.20
CA ARG A 54 -11.67 -3.61 21.88
C ARG A 54 -10.95 -2.35 21.43
N ILE A 55 -9.72 -2.49 20.94
CA ILE A 55 -8.97 -1.43 20.25
C ILE A 55 -8.72 -1.92 18.82
N GLU A 56 -9.18 -1.15 17.84
CA GLU A 56 -9.09 -1.49 16.42
C GLU A 56 -8.35 -0.39 15.65
N ALA A 57 -7.37 -0.81 14.85
CA ALA A 57 -6.69 0.00 13.86
C ALA A 57 -7.31 -0.24 12.48
N GLN A 58 -7.41 0.82 11.67
CA GLN A 58 -8.04 0.77 10.36
C GLN A 58 -7.23 1.56 9.33
N THR A 59 -6.93 0.94 8.18
CA THR A 59 -6.44 1.63 6.98
C THR A 59 -7.63 1.93 6.07
N ILE A 60 -7.83 3.20 5.71
CA ILE A 60 -9.03 3.65 5.00
C ILE A 60 -8.63 4.50 3.78
N ASP A 61 -9.26 4.27 2.64
CA ASP A 61 -9.06 4.98 1.37
C ASP A 61 -7.57 5.13 0.97
N THR A 62 -6.81 4.07 1.19
CA THR A 62 -5.36 4.04 1.04
C THR A 62 -4.98 3.95 -0.44
N SER A 63 -4.13 4.88 -0.87
CA SER A 63 -3.67 5.00 -2.24
C SER A 63 -2.17 5.25 -2.29
N ILE A 64 -1.48 4.45 -3.10
CA ILE A 64 -0.08 4.67 -3.47
C ILE A 64 -0.03 4.83 -5.00
N SER A 65 0.49 5.97 -5.44
CA SER A 65 0.64 6.27 -6.87
C SER A 65 2.11 6.41 -7.22
N PHE A 66 2.68 5.44 -7.94
CA PHE A 66 4.04 5.53 -8.46
C PHE A 66 4.11 6.53 -9.61
N VAL A 67 5.18 7.33 -9.63
CA VAL A 67 5.44 8.33 -10.67
C VAL A 67 6.85 8.17 -11.23
N PRO A 68 7.12 8.66 -12.46
CA PRO A 68 8.48 8.77 -12.95
C PRO A 68 9.35 9.57 -11.96
N PRO A 69 10.54 9.05 -11.59
CA PRO A 69 11.42 9.74 -10.65
C PRO A 69 11.86 11.12 -11.13
N LEU A 70 11.80 12.10 -10.25
CA LEU A 70 12.20 13.47 -10.53
C LEU A 70 13.70 13.61 -10.84
N ASP A 71 14.52 12.72 -10.29
CA ASP A 71 15.97 12.67 -10.52
C ASP A 71 16.35 12.05 -11.89
N GLY A 72 15.37 11.54 -12.64
CA GLY A 72 15.59 10.86 -13.92
C GLY A 72 16.39 9.55 -13.81
N ASN A 73 16.60 9.05 -12.60
CA ASN A 73 17.43 7.88 -12.37
C ASN A 73 16.60 6.59 -12.60
N PRO A 74 17.01 5.69 -13.53
CA PRO A 74 16.27 4.47 -13.83
C PRO A 74 16.20 3.48 -12.65
N VAL A 75 17.10 3.60 -11.67
CA VAL A 75 17.07 2.78 -10.44
C VAL A 75 16.40 3.49 -9.26
N SER A 76 15.82 4.67 -9.47
CA SER A 76 14.98 5.33 -8.47
C SER A 76 13.51 4.91 -8.65
N ARG A 77 12.76 4.94 -7.54
CA ARG A 77 11.31 4.77 -7.51
C ARG A 77 10.74 5.89 -6.65
N GLU A 78 9.74 6.57 -7.20
CA GLU A 78 9.06 7.67 -6.54
C GLU A 78 7.56 7.41 -6.52
N PHE A 79 6.90 7.80 -5.43
CA PHE A 79 5.47 7.59 -5.26
C PHE A 79 4.84 8.63 -4.33
N PHE A 80 3.51 8.74 -4.42
CA PHE A 80 2.69 9.55 -3.51
C PHE A 80 1.76 8.66 -2.69
N HIS A 81 1.70 8.92 -1.39
CA HIS A 81 0.83 8.25 -0.42
C HIS A 81 -0.32 9.18 0.01
N SER A 82 -1.54 8.67 -0.11
CA SER A 82 -2.75 9.29 0.43
C SER A 82 -3.58 8.23 1.14
N GLY A 83 -4.35 8.63 2.15
CA GLY A 83 -5.21 7.72 2.89
C GLY A 83 -5.53 8.23 4.28
N ARG A 84 -6.21 7.41 5.07
CA ARG A 84 -6.61 7.73 6.43
C ARG A 84 -6.22 6.62 7.39
N ALA A 85 -5.77 7.03 8.57
CA ALA A 85 -5.52 6.21 9.73
C ALA A 85 -6.75 6.27 10.64
N GLY A 86 -7.58 5.24 10.61
CA GLY A 86 -8.74 5.13 11.48
C GLY A 86 -8.44 4.36 12.76
N PHE A 87 -9.18 4.68 13.82
CA PHE A 87 -9.22 3.87 15.02
C PHE A 87 -10.65 3.78 15.57
N VAL A 88 -10.97 2.65 16.21
CA VAL A 88 -12.20 2.44 16.98
C VAL A 88 -11.82 1.81 18.31
N ALA A 89 -12.30 2.38 19.41
CA ALA A 89 -11.98 1.98 20.78
C ALA A 89 -13.16 2.21 21.73
N GLY A 90 -12.96 2.00 23.03
CA GLY A 90 -13.91 2.41 24.07
C GLY A 90 -13.96 3.93 24.25
N ASP A 91 -15.04 4.46 24.82
CA ASP A 91 -15.29 5.91 24.91
C ASP A 91 -14.21 6.67 25.70
N ASP A 92 -13.56 6.02 26.67
CA ASP A 92 -12.50 6.61 27.49
C ASP A 92 -11.08 6.33 26.95
N PHE A 93 -10.97 5.89 25.69
CA PHE A 93 -9.67 5.61 25.08
C PHE A 93 -8.82 6.86 24.95
N SER A 94 -7.52 6.70 25.21
CA SER A 94 -6.46 7.68 24.96
C SER A 94 -5.22 6.93 24.46
N GLY A 95 -4.57 7.50 23.45
CA GLY A 95 -3.38 6.91 22.85
C GLY A 95 -2.88 7.66 21.64
N THR A 96 -2.08 6.97 20.84
CA THR A 96 -1.42 7.51 19.64
C THR A 96 -1.75 6.66 18.43
N VAL A 97 -2.11 7.32 17.33
CA VAL A 97 -2.30 6.70 16.02
C VAL A 97 -1.15 7.13 15.11
N THR A 98 -0.44 6.14 14.56
CA THR A 98 0.63 6.33 13.60
C THR A 98 0.24 5.71 12.27
N LEU A 99 0.44 6.44 11.18
CA LEU A 99 0.29 5.95 9.81
C LEU A 99 1.65 5.91 9.14
N GLY A 100 1.91 4.81 8.44
CA GLY A 100 3.18 4.59 7.77
C GLY A 100 3.07 3.61 6.63
N TYR A 101 4.22 3.24 6.08
CA TYR A 101 4.34 2.17 5.11
C TYR A 101 5.64 1.40 5.26
N GLN A 102 5.60 0.15 4.83
CA GLN A 102 6.75 -0.71 4.65
C GLN A 102 7.19 -0.69 3.19
N ILE A 103 8.48 -0.61 2.94
CA ILE A 103 9.09 -0.70 1.61
C ILE A 103 9.96 -1.95 1.57
N GLY A 104 9.84 -2.73 0.50
CA GLY A 104 10.71 -3.87 0.24
C GLY A 104 11.04 -4.00 -1.24
N TYR A 105 12.29 -4.33 -1.54
CA TYR A 105 12.79 -4.59 -2.88
C TYR A 105 13.95 -5.58 -2.84
N PRO A 106 14.19 -6.37 -3.90
CA PRO A 106 15.02 -7.58 -3.80
C PRO A 106 16.53 -7.30 -3.85
N ALA A 107 16.96 -6.25 -4.56
CA ALA A 107 18.37 -5.96 -4.75
C ALA A 107 18.65 -4.45 -4.84
N THR A 108 19.85 -4.05 -4.42
CA THR A 108 20.35 -2.68 -4.52
C THR A 108 21.48 -2.60 -5.53
N ALA A 109 21.44 -1.64 -6.44
CA ALA A 109 22.56 -1.28 -7.31
C ALA A 109 23.44 -0.22 -6.64
N ASP A 110 24.75 -0.44 -6.67
CA ASP A 110 25.76 0.58 -6.43
C ASP A 110 26.62 0.74 -7.69
N GLY A 111 26.78 1.97 -8.17
CA GLY A 111 27.44 2.23 -9.44
C GLY A 111 28.61 3.20 -9.29
N ARG A 112 29.69 2.94 -10.03
CA ARG A 112 30.83 3.86 -10.18
C ARG A 112 31.25 3.94 -11.63
N VAL A 113 31.20 5.15 -12.18
CA VAL A 113 31.83 5.47 -13.47
C VAL A 113 33.27 5.86 -13.19
N TYR A 114 34.22 5.28 -13.91
CA TYR A 114 35.62 5.65 -13.79
C TYR A 114 36.23 5.98 -15.16
N PHE A 115 37.08 6.99 -15.13
CA PHE A 115 37.91 7.39 -16.25
C PHE A 115 39.36 7.17 -15.84
N LYS A 116 40.07 6.30 -16.56
CA LYS A 116 41.49 6.05 -16.34
C LYS A 116 42.27 6.65 -17.50
N TRP A 117 42.91 7.78 -17.21
CA TRP A 117 43.93 8.36 -18.07
C TRP A 117 45.28 8.10 -17.43
N GLN A 118 46.11 7.29 -18.09
CA GLN A 118 47.49 7.04 -17.71
C GLN A 118 48.38 7.65 -18.80
N SER A 119 49.48 8.29 -18.43
CA SER A 119 50.48 8.69 -19.41
C SER A 119 50.98 7.44 -20.16
N PRO A 120 51.24 7.52 -21.48
CA PRO A 120 51.85 6.42 -22.19
C PRO A 120 53.11 5.95 -21.48
N ASP A 121 53.24 4.65 -21.31
CA ASP A 121 54.42 4.04 -20.71
C ASP A 121 55.29 3.42 -21.80
N LEU A 122 56.61 3.42 -21.59
CA LEU A 122 57.60 2.89 -22.52
C LEU A 122 58.33 1.74 -21.87
N GLU A 123 58.11 0.55 -22.40
CA GLU A 123 58.80 -0.67 -22.00
C GLU A 123 59.91 -0.99 -23.01
N LEU A 124 61.11 -1.25 -22.50
CA LEU A 124 62.27 -1.68 -23.28
C LEU A 124 62.44 -3.17 -23.08
N ASP A 125 62.19 -3.95 -24.13
CA ASP A 125 62.44 -5.39 -24.12
C ASP A 125 63.80 -5.67 -24.78
N LEU A 126 64.70 -6.30 -24.01
CA LEU A 126 66.04 -6.68 -24.43
C LEU A 126 66.09 -8.19 -24.59
N ALA A 127 65.78 -8.65 -25.80
CA ALA A 127 65.92 -10.06 -26.16
C ALA A 127 67.33 -10.32 -26.69
N ALA A 128 68.08 -11.17 -25.99
CA ALA A 128 69.29 -11.77 -26.54
C ALA A 128 68.90 -13.01 -27.34
N ASP A 129 68.86 -12.90 -28.67
CA ASP A 129 68.64 -14.04 -29.56
C ASP A 129 69.98 -14.59 -30.07
N GLN A 130 70.02 -15.85 -30.51
CA GLN A 130 71.24 -16.52 -30.96
C GLN A 130 71.89 -15.88 -32.21
N ASP A 131 71.17 -15.01 -32.91
CA ASP A 131 71.64 -14.24 -34.08
C ASP A 131 72.06 -12.78 -33.77
N GLY A 132 72.04 -12.36 -32.50
CA GLY A 132 72.48 -11.03 -32.06
C GLY A 132 71.56 -10.37 -31.03
N ALA A 133 72.04 -9.30 -30.38
CA ALA A 133 71.24 -8.54 -29.42
C ALA A 133 70.19 -7.69 -30.15
N GLY A 134 68.90 -8.00 -29.94
CA GLY A 134 67.77 -7.21 -30.43
C GLY A 134 67.27 -6.23 -29.38
N ILE A 135 66.87 -5.02 -29.79
CA ILE A 135 66.23 -4.03 -28.92
C ILE A 135 64.82 -3.77 -29.45
N ALA A 136 63.80 -4.03 -28.64
CA ALA A 136 62.41 -3.72 -28.96
C ALA A 136 61.86 -2.65 -27.99
N LEU A 137 61.15 -1.66 -28.54
CA LEU A 137 60.47 -0.61 -27.79
C LEU A 137 58.97 -0.84 -27.88
N LEU A 138 58.32 -1.05 -26.75
CA LEU A 138 56.88 -1.23 -26.66
C LEU A 138 56.25 -0.05 -25.91
N PHE A 139 55.29 0.61 -26.55
CA PHE A 139 54.46 1.61 -25.90
C PHE A 139 53.20 0.93 -25.36
N THR A 140 52.89 1.13 -24.07
CA THR A 140 51.67 0.61 -23.44
C THR A 140 50.80 1.75 -22.90
N ASN A 141 49.51 1.48 -22.67
CA ASN A 141 48.55 2.44 -22.11
C ASN A 141 48.33 3.71 -22.97
N LEU A 142 48.44 3.62 -24.30
CA LEU A 142 48.25 4.75 -25.22
C LEU A 142 46.80 5.22 -25.32
N ILE A 143 45.83 4.36 -24.99
CA ILE A 143 44.42 4.63 -25.18
C ILE A 143 43.77 4.82 -23.81
N PRO A 144 43.14 5.98 -23.55
CA PRO A 144 42.39 6.15 -22.32
C PRO A 144 41.25 5.16 -22.23
N VAL A 145 41.06 4.61 -21.03
CA VAL A 145 39.99 3.64 -20.77
C VAL A 145 38.90 4.34 -19.98
N ILE A 146 37.71 4.40 -20.56
CA ILE A 146 36.47 4.72 -19.84
C ILE A 146 35.76 3.41 -19.51
N GLY A 147 35.40 3.23 -18.25
CA GLY A 147 34.72 2.03 -17.78
C GLY A 147 33.58 2.36 -16.84
N MET A 148 32.62 1.45 -16.77
CA MET A 148 31.55 1.47 -15.79
C MET A 148 31.60 0.18 -14.97
N GLU A 149 31.48 0.32 -13.66
CA GLU A 149 31.32 -0.80 -12.73
C GLU A 149 29.96 -0.64 -12.05
N ILE A 150 29.13 -1.68 -12.13
CA ILE A 150 27.83 -1.75 -11.48
C ILE A 150 27.88 -2.96 -10.54
N GLY A 151 27.86 -2.70 -9.24
CA GLY A 151 27.64 -3.70 -8.22
C GLY A 151 26.14 -3.92 -8.00
N ALA A 152 25.78 -5.15 -7.67
CA ALA A 152 24.45 -5.52 -7.24
C ALA A 152 24.57 -6.30 -5.93
N SER A 153 23.87 -5.83 -4.91
CA SER A 153 23.80 -6.44 -3.58
C SER A 153 22.36 -6.80 -3.23
N PHE A 154 22.16 -7.57 -2.16
CA PHE A 154 20.82 -7.81 -1.64
C PHE A 154 20.16 -6.50 -1.19
N GLY A 155 18.84 -6.40 -1.39
CA GLY A 155 18.07 -5.28 -0.88
C GLY A 155 18.08 -5.25 0.66
N PRO A 156 17.66 -4.14 1.28
CA PRO A 156 17.75 -3.94 2.73
C PRO A 156 16.75 -4.78 3.55
N GLY A 157 16.02 -5.69 2.92
CA GLY A 157 14.86 -6.35 3.52
C GLY A 157 13.61 -5.46 3.49
N ILE A 158 12.84 -5.48 4.58
CA ILE A 158 11.63 -4.65 4.74
C ILE A 158 11.95 -3.50 5.68
N VAL A 159 11.81 -2.27 5.18
CA VAL A 159 12.02 -1.04 5.97
C VAL A 159 10.66 -0.42 6.27
N SER A 160 10.40 -0.05 7.52
CA SER A 160 9.17 0.65 7.93
C SER A 160 9.44 2.14 8.08
N VAL A 161 8.52 2.97 7.61
CA VAL A 161 8.58 4.43 7.69
C VAL A 161 7.26 4.93 8.27
N ASP A 162 7.34 5.55 9.45
CA ASP A 162 6.23 6.29 10.05
C ASP A 162 6.12 7.66 9.35
N VAL A 163 4.94 7.98 8.82
CA VAL A 163 4.69 9.17 7.99
C VAL A 163 4.01 10.28 8.79
N ALA A 164 3.01 9.90 9.58
CA ALA A 164 2.24 10.81 10.40
C ALA A 164 1.89 10.14 11.71
N GLU A 165 1.84 10.94 12.77
CA GLU A 165 1.49 10.50 14.11
C GLU A 165 0.59 11.56 14.76
N GLY A 166 -0.38 11.11 15.56
CA GLY A 166 -1.21 12.01 16.36
C GLY A 166 -1.78 11.34 17.59
N SER A 167 -1.82 12.09 18.69
CA SER A 167 -2.54 11.69 19.89
C SER A 167 -4.05 11.78 19.65
N VAL A 168 -4.78 10.78 20.12
CA VAL A 168 -6.23 10.67 19.94
C VAL A 168 -6.90 10.30 21.26
N THR A 169 -8.14 10.72 21.42
CA THR A 169 -9.01 10.33 22.53
C THR A 169 -10.42 10.03 22.02
N GLY A 170 -11.19 9.29 22.81
CA GLY A 170 -12.58 8.94 22.49
C GLY A 170 -12.73 7.59 21.77
N GLY A 171 -13.98 7.18 21.53
CA GLY A 171 -14.28 5.85 20.98
C GLY A 171 -14.02 5.65 19.48
N SER A 172 -13.78 6.71 18.71
CA SER A 172 -13.35 6.57 17.30
C SER A 172 -12.80 7.86 16.74
N GLY A 173 -12.02 7.77 15.68
CA GLY A 173 -11.53 8.92 14.94
C GLY A 173 -10.66 8.53 13.76
N SER A 174 -10.20 9.53 13.01
CA SER A 174 -9.23 9.28 11.94
C SER A 174 -8.29 10.46 11.69
N ILE A 175 -7.08 10.16 11.24
CA ILE A 175 -6.08 11.12 10.75
C ILE A 175 -5.96 10.93 9.24
N ALA A 176 -6.06 11.99 8.46
CA ALA A 176 -5.95 11.93 7.01
C ALA A 176 -4.59 12.48 6.55
N ILE A 177 -4.01 11.83 5.55
CA ILE A 177 -2.86 12.33 4.79
C ILE A 177 -3.19 12.35 3.30
N GLY A 178 -2.56 13.26 2.56
CA GLY A 178 -2.75 13.37 1.13
C GLY A 178 -1.50 13.87 0.43
N GLY A 179 -1.12 13.18 -0.65
CA GLY A 179 0.00 13.59 -1.50
C GLY A 179 1.36 13.58 -0.80
N ILE A 180 1.58 12.71 0.20
CA ILE A 180 2.89 12.59 0.83
C ILE A 180 3.85 11.89 -0.13
N GLN A 181 4.95 12.56 -0.46
CA GLN A 181 5.97 12.04 -1.36
C GLN A 181 6.86 11.01 -0.64
N GLY A 182 7.16 9.91 -1.32
CA GLY A 182 8.15 8.92 -0.92
C GLY A 182 9.09 8.60 -2.08
N THR A 183 10.36 8.36 -1.77
CA THR A 183 11.37 7.99 -2.77
C THR A 183 12.34 6.95 -2.21
N VAL A 184 12.78 6.04 -3.08
CA VAL A 184 13.83 5.07 -2.79
C VAL A 184 14.73 4.95 -4.02
N THR A 185 16.04 4.92 -3.81
CA THR A 185 17.04 4.86 -4.90
C THR A 185 17.90 3.61 -4.81
N GLY A 186 18.60 3.30 -5.91
CA GLY A 186 19.40 2.10 -6.05
C GLY A 186 18.55 0.84 -6.20
N VAL A 187 17.26 0.91 -6.51
CA VAL A 187 16.40 -0.26 -6.61
C VAL A 187 16.68 -1.06 -7.88
N LEU A 188 17.00 -2.34 -7.69
CA LEU A 188 16.96 -3.36 -8.73
C LEU A 188 15.77 -4.28 -8.48
N GLY A 189 14.88 -4.37 -9.47
CA GLY A 189 13.66 -5.17 -9.41
C GLY A 189 12.39 -4.37 -9.05
N GLN A 190 11.36 -5.10 -8.64
CA GLN A 190 10.06 -4.55 -8.26
C GLN A 190 10.09 -4.06 -6.80
N THR A 191 9.61 -2.84 -6.58
CA THR A 191 9.36 -2.30 -5.24
C THR A 191 7.95 -2.62 -4.81
N SER A 192 7.82 -3.18 -3.61
CA SER A 192 6.53 -3.37 -2.93
C SER A 192 6.40 -2.38 -1.78
N ILE A 193 5.24 -1.75 -1.67
CA ILE A 193 4.87 -0.84 -0.58
C ILE A 193 3.65 -1.41 0.13
N ARG A 194 3.73 -1.55 1.46
CA ARG A 194 2.62 -1.99 2.30
C ARG A 194 2.31 -0.94 3.35
N PRO A 195 1.23 -0.16 3.19
CA PRO A 195 0.77 0.78 4.19
C PRO A 195 0.34 0.08 5.48
N TYR A 196 0.49 0.76 6.61
CA TYR A 196 0.00 0.29 7.89
C TYR A 196 -0.50 1.46 8.75
N VAL A 197 -1.38 1.11 9.68
CA VAL A 197 -1.84 1.98 10.76
C VAL A 197 -1.58 1.26 12.08
N LYS A 198 -0.89 1.95 12.97
CA LYS A 198 -0.49 1.47 14.30
C LYS A 198 -1.22 2.31 15.33
N VAL A 199 -1.94 1.67 16.23
CA VAL A 199 -2.62 2.33 17.35
C VAL A 199 -1.97 1.81 18.63
N VAL A 200 -1.50 2.74 19.47
CA VAL A 200 -0.87 2.45 20.76
C VAL A 200 -1.69 3.15 21.83
N SER A 201 -2.25 2.41 22.77
CA SER A 201 -2.91 3.00 23.95
C SER A 201 -1.88 3.57 24.93
N ASP A 202 -2.31 4.49 25.79
CA ASP A 202 -1.46 5.00 26.88
C ASP A 202 -1.04 3.90 27.89
N ASN A 203 -1.78 2.79 27.92
CA ASN A 203 -1.45 1.59 28.70
C ASN A 203 -0.38 0.70 28.02
N GLY A 204 0.01 1.00 26.77
CA GLY A 204 1.00 0.27 25.99
C GLY A 204 0.43 -0.80 25.05
N ASP A 205 -0.87 -1.10 25.12
CA ASP A 205 -1.53 -2.03 24.19
C ASP A 205 -1.40 -1.51 22.75
N THR A 206 -0.87 -2.35 21.87
CA THR A 206 -0.51 -1.96 20.49
C THR A 206 -1.16 -2.88 19.48
N VAL A 207 -1.84 -2.30 18.49
CA VAL A 207 -2.40 -3.03 17.34
C VAL A 207 -1.95 -2.38 16.04
N VAL A 208 -1.62 -3.22 15.05
CA VAL A 208 -1.19 -2.77 13.73
C VAL A 208 -2.08 -3.41 12.68
N ALA A 209 -2.78 -2.58 11.91
CA ALA A 209 -3.51 -2.98 10.72
C ALA A 209 -2.65 -2.75 9.48
N TYR A 210 -2.59 -3.74 8.60
CA TYR A 210 -1.90 -3.65 7.32
C TYR A 210 -2.91 -3.51 6.18
N GLY A 211 -2.63 -2.58 5.28
CA GLY A 211 -3.40 -2.38 4.05
C GLY A 211 -2.91 -3.27 2.90
N PRO A 212 -3.50 -3.10 1.70
CA PRO A 212 -3.09 -3.80 0.49
C PRO A 212 -1.66 -3.45 0.08
N ILE A 213 -1.02 -4.37 -0.64
CA ILE A 213 0.34 -4.16 -1.18
C ILE A 213 0.24 -3.48 -2.54
N PHE A 214 0.97 -2.38 -2.69
CA PHE A 214 1.14 -1.67 -3.96
C PHE A 214 2.50 -2.01 -4.55
N ARG A 215 2.55 -2.16 -5.88
CA ARG A 215 3.78 -2.49 -6.59
C ARG A 215 3.92 -1.62 -7.83
N ASN A 216 5.16 -1.32 -8.19
CA ASN A 216 5.50 -0.61 -9.41
C ASN A 216 5.67 -1.56 -10.61
#